data_AF-K7S3T6-F1
#
_entry.id   AF-K7S3T6-F1
#
_cell.length_a   1.000
_cell.length_b   1.000
_cell.length_c   1.000
_cell.angle_alpha   90.00
_cell.angle_beta   90.00
_cell.angle_gamma   90.00
#
_symmetry.space_group_name_H-M   'P 1'
#
loop_
_entity.id
_entity.type
_entity.pdbx_description
1 polymer ?
#
loop_
_entity_poly.entity_id
_entity_poly.type
_entity_poly.pdbx_seq_one_letter_code
_entity_poly.pdbx_strand_id
1 'polypeptide(L)'
;MNFAVVGQYWGLIAQGIGITVALGLLGFLGAMVLGTLMAVFRISPIPPLRILGAIYVEVFRNIPLLSLLILIVFGLPDAGVSLSLFWSAVAAIVLASGAFVCETVRSGINAVGFGQIEASRAIGMSFGQVLRHVVLPQALATMVQPLTNVFIGTVLGSSLAAAVGVAELTNVTQQINLLTAEAVVTFLLAGLVYLAVCLLIGAGGGWLDRRLRLVTGTAS
;
A
#
# COMPACT_ATOMS: atom_id res chain seq x y z
N MET A 1 -31.14 -16.56 4.19
CA MET A 1 -29.89 -16.20 4.89
C MET A 1 -29.47 -17.39 5.74
N ASN A 2 -28.76 -18.32 5.12
CA ASN A 2 -28.25 -19.50 5.79
C ASN A 2 -26.81 -19.28 6.27
N PHE A 3 -26.62 -19.03 7.57
CA PHE A 3 -25.29 -18.84 8.15
C PHE A 3 -24.48 -20.13 8.29
N ALA A 4 -25.09 -21.31 8.15
CA ALA A 4 -24.37 -22.59 8.19
C ALA A 4 -23.35 -22.71 7.04
N VAL A 5 -23.56 -21.99 5.94
CA VAL A 5 -22.62 -21.88 4.81
C VAL A 5 -21.24 -21.45 5.29
N VAL A 6 -21.15 -20.54 6.26
CA VAL A 6 -19.86 -20.07 6.78
C VAL A 6 -19.09 -21.20 7.46
N GLY A 7 -19.77 -22.00 8.29
CA GLY A 7 -19.16 -23.16 8.95
C GLY A 7 -18.76 -24.25 7.96
N GLN A 8 -19.60 -24.50 6.95
CA GLN A 8 -19.36 -25.50 5.91
C GLN A 8 -18.12 -25.17 5.05
N TYR A 9 -17.90 -23.90 4.73
CA TYR A 9 -16.81 -23.46 3.85
C TYR A 9 -15.69 -22.72 4.58
N TRP A 10 -15.61 -22.84 5.91
CA TRP A 10 -14.64 -22.10 6.73
C TRP A 10 -13.19 -22.30 6.26
N GLY A 11 -12.82 -23.52 5.86
CA GLY A 11 -11.45 -23.80 5.37
C GLY A 11 -11.07 -22.96 4.15
N LEU A 12 -11.98 -22.81 3.18
CA LEU A 12 -11.75 -21.97 2.00
C LEU A 12 -11.71 -20.49 2.37
N ILE A 13 -12.62 -20.05 3.24
CA ILE A 13 -12.67 -18.65 3.69
C ILE A 13 -11.36 -18.30 4.40
N ALA A 14 -10.91 -19.14 5.35
CA ALA A 14 -9.66 -18.92 6.07
C ALA A 14 -8.44 -18.87 5.13
N GLN A 15 -8.41 -19.73 4.11
CA GLN A 15 -7.37 -19.68 3.07
C GLN A 15 -7.43 -18.36 2.28
N GLY A 16 -8.63 -17.95 1.85
CA GLY A 16 -8.84 -16.68 1.14
C GLY A 16 -8.37 -15.48 1.95
N ILE A 17 -8.68 -15.45 3.26
CA ILE A 17 -8.17 -14.44 4.20
C ILE A 17 -6.64 -14.44 4.22
N GLY A 18 -6.01 -15.61 4.32
CA GLY A 18 -4.56 -15.74 4.30
C GLY A 18 -3.93 -15.16 3.04
N ILE A 19 -4.51 -15.44 1.86
CA ILE A 19 -4.05 -14.89 0.58
C ILE A 19 -4.27 -13.37 0.52
N THR A 20 -5.43 -12.85 0.97
CA THR A 20 -5.70 -11.40 1.03
C THR A 20 -4.67 -10.68 1.91
N VAL A 21 -4.36 -11.23 3.09
CA VAL A 21 -3.35 -10.67 3.99
C VAL A 21 -1.96 -10.73 3.35
N ALA A 22 -1.61 -11.83 2.67
CA ALA A 22 -0.34 -11.96 1.97
C ALA A 22 -0.20 -10.95 0.82
N LEU A 23 -1.24 -10.77 0.00
CA LEU A 23 -1.28 -9.75 -1.07
C LEU A 23 -1.13 -8.34 -0.50
N GLY A 24 -1.87 -8.04 0.58
CA GLY A 24 -1.80 -6.75 1.27
C GLY A 24 -0.40 -6.46 1.81
N LEU A 25 0.19 -7.42 2.54
CA LEU A 25 1.51 -7.25 3.16
C LEU A 25 2.63 -7.17 2.12
N LEU A 26 2.72 -8.14 1.22
CA LEU A 26 3.79 -8.17 0.20
C LEU A 26 3.63 -7.01 -0.79
N GLY A 27 2.40 -6.68 -1.16
CA GLY A 27 2.08 -5.52 -1.99
C GLY A 27 2.52 -4.21 -1.34
N PHE A 28 2.21 -4.02 -0.06
CA PHE A 28 2.59 -2.81 0.66
C PHE A 28 4.10 -2.73 0.93
N LEU A 29 4.75 -3.83 1.33
CA LEU A 29 6.20 -3.84 1.56
C LEU A 29 6.97 -3.59 0.26
N GLY A 30 6.57 -4.21 -0.86
CA GLY A 30 7.16 -3.92 -2.16
C GLY A 30 6.90 -2.48 -2.61
N ALA A 31 5.71 -1.95 -2.36
CA ALA A 31 5.37 -0.55 -2.61
C ALA A 31 6.20 0.42 -1.76
N MET A 32 6.50 0.06 -0.50
CA MET A 32 7.38 0.84 0.38
C MET A 32 8.79 0.94 -0.21
N VAL A 33 9.34 -0.17 -0.70
CA VAL A 33 10.67 -0.20 -1.33
C VAL A 33 10.67 0.60 -2.63
N LEU A 34 9.77 0.28 -3.56
CA LEU A 34 9.71 0.93 -4.87
C LEU A 34 9.37 2.43 -4.74
N GLY A 35 8.37 2.77 -3.93
CA GLY A 35 7.93 4.14 -3.74
C GLY A 35 8.98 5.01 -3.08
N THR A 36 9.70 4.50 -2.08
CA THR A 36 10.81 5.23 -1.46
C THR A 36 11.94 5.47 -2.45
N LEU A 37 12.30 4.45 -3.26
CA LEU A 37 13.31 4.61 -4.32
C LEU A 37 12.89 5.70 -5.34
N MET A 38 11.64 5.67 -5.78
CA MET A 38 11.11 6.68 -6.71
C MET A 38 11.03 8.08 -6.08
N ALA A 39 10.76 8.18 -4.77
CA ALA A 39 10.80 9.46 -4.06
C ALA A 39 12.22 10.04 -4.03
N VAL A 40 13.24 9.21 -3.79
CA VAL A 40 14.65 9.63 -3.86
C VAL A 40 14.98 10.15 -5.26
N PHE A 41 14.53 9.46 -6.32
CA PHE A 41 14.72 9.93 -7.69
C PHE A 41 14.06 11.28 -7.95
N ARG A 42 12.85 11.51 -7.43
CA ARG A 42 12.13 12.79 -7.60
C ARG A 42 12.75 13.97 -6.84
N ILE A 43 13.44 13.71 -5.73
CA ILE A 43 14.10 14.75 -4.93
C ILE A 43 15.54 14.96 -5.41
N SER A 44 16.09 14.04 -6.20
CA SER A 44 17.46 14.11 -6.70
C SER A 44 17.74 15.40 -7.48
N PRO A 45 18.95 15.99 -7.35
CA PRO A 45 19.38 17.10 -8.18
C PRO A 45 19.57 16.70 -9.66
N ILE A 46 19.67 15.40 -9.97
CA ILE A 46 19.93 14.88 -11.31
C ILE A 46 18.64 14.86 -12.14
N PRO A 47 18.51 15.68 -13.21
CA PRO A 47 17.25 15.83 -13.94
C PRO A 47 16.70 14.53 -14.55
N PRO A 48 17.50 13.64 -15.16
CA PRO A 48 17.00 12.37 -15.67
C PRO A 48 16.32 11.49 -14.61
N LEU A 49 16.87 11.41 -13.40
CA LEU A 49 16.26 10.63 -12.31
C LEU A 49 14.92 11.25 -11.89
N ARG A 50 14.86 12.58 -11.81
CA ARG A 50 13.64 13.30 -11.46
C ARG A 50 12.52 13.07 -12.47
N ILE A 51 12.86 13.10 -13.76
CA ILE A 51 11.92 12.84 -14.85
C ILE A 51 11.41 11.40 -14.78
N LEU A 52 12.31 10.41 -14.60
CA LEU A 52 11.93 9.00 -14.49
C LEU A 52 10.96 8.77 -13.32
N GLY A 53 11.28 9.32 -12.15
CA GLY A 53 10.39 9.23 -10.98
C GLY A 53 9.05 9.96 -11.20
N ALA A 54 9.03 11.07 -11.92
CA ALA A 54 7.81 11.78 -12.27
C ALA A 54 6.91 10.96 -13.22
N ILE A 55 7.49 10.41 -14.30
CA ILE A 55 6.77 9.57 -15.27
C ILE A 55 6.17 8.34 -14.56
N TYR A 56 6.96 7.63 -13.75
CA TYR A 56 6.46 6.49 -12.98
C TYR A 56 5.22 6.87 -12.16
N VAL A 57 5.31 7.95 -11.38
CA VAL A 57 4.20 8.38 -10.52
C VAL A 57 2.98 8.81 -11.34
N GLU A 58 3.18 9.57 -12.41
CA GLU A 58 2.10 10.06 -13.27
C GLU A 58 1.38 8.90 -13.98
N VAL A 59 2.11 7.88 -14.43
CA VAL A 59 1.51 6.70 -15.07
C VAL A 59 0.73 5.87 -14.05
N PHE A 60 1.38 5.43 -12.98
CA PHE A 60 0.79 4.42 -12.10
C PHE A 60 -0.27 4.97 -11.11
N ARG A 61 -0.33 6.29 -10.89
CA ARG A 61 -1.47 6.92 -10.18
C ARG A 61 -2.71 7.08 -11.04
N ASN A 62 -2.54 7.16 -12.37
CA ASN A 62 -3.64 7.43 -13.30
C ASN A 62 -4.14 6.18 -14.04
N ILE A 63 -3.53 5.01 -13.82
CA ILE A 63 -4.03 3.73 -14.31
C ILE A 63 -4.85 3.03 -13.22
N PRO A 64 -6.12 2.65 -13.48
CA PRO A 64 -6.90 1.86 -12.55
C PRO A 64 -6.22 0.52 -12.21
N LEU A 65 -6.17 0.14 -10.93
CA LEU A 65 -5.50 -1.09 -10.49
C LEU A 65 -6.07 -2.34 -11.18
N LEU A 66 -7.38 -2.41 -11.41
CA LEU A 66 -7.99 -3.53 -12.14
C LEU A 66 -7.46 -3.65 -13.58
N SER A 67 -7.34 -2.52 -14.30
CA SER A 67 -6.78 -2.51 -15.65
C SER A 67 -5.31 -2.94 -15.64
N LEU A 68 -4.53 -2.48 -14.65
CA LEU A 68 -3.14 -2.89 -14.49
C LEU A 68 -3.00 -4.39 -14.19
N LEU A 69 -3.87 -4.94 -13.35
CA LEU A 69 -3.93 -6.38 -13.06
C LEU A 69 -4.17 -7.19 -14.34
N ILE A 70 -5.16 -6.80 -15.15
CA ILE A 70 -5.48 -7.46 -16.42
C ILE A 70 -4.28 -7.39 -17.38
N LEU A 71 -3.67 -6.21 -17.55
CA LEU A 71 -2.49 -6.04 -18.40
C LEU A 71 -1.31 -6.90 -17.95
N ILE A 72 -1.08 -7.03 -16.64
CA ILE A 72 0.02 -7.84 -16.13
C ILE A 72 -0.29 -9.34 -16.25
N VAL A 73 -1.50 -9.77 -15.95
CA VAL A 73 -1.86 -11.19 -16.00
C VAL A 73 -1.91 -11.71 -17.44
N PHE A 74 -2.44 -10.92 -18.37
CA PHE A 74 -2.67 -11.38 -19.75
C PHE A 74 -1.66 -10.83 -20.76
N GLY A 75 -1.09 -9.65 -20.53
CA GLY A 75 -0.16 -9.01 -21.48
C GLY A 75 1.32 -9.35 -21.28
N LEU A 76 1.78 -9.57 -20.03
CA LEU A 76 3.19 -9.98 -19.81
C LEU A 76 3.54 -11.34 -20.44
N PRO A 77 2.66 -12.36 -20.40
CA PRO A 77 2.92 -13.63 -21.08
C PRO A 77 3.19 -13.48 -22.58
N ASP A 78 2.49 -12.57 -23.27
CA ASP A 78 2.72 -12.27 -24.69
C ASP A 78 4.11 -11.67 -24.94
N ALA A 79 4.68 -10.99 -23.94
CA ALA A 79 6.05 -10.48 -23.94
C ALA A 79 7.09 -11.53 -23.49
N GLY A 80 6.68 -12.79 -23.29
CA GLY A 80 7.54 -13.90 -22.87
C GLY A 80 7.80 -13.98 -21.36
N VAL A 81 7.11 -13.18 -20.54
CA VAL A 81 7.26 -13.18 -19.07
C VAL A 81 6.02 -13.81 -18.45
N SER A 82 6.18 -14.98 -17.84
CA SER A 82 5.08 -15.67 -17.14
C SER A 82 5.28 -15.59 -15.63
N LEU A 83 4.27 -15.06 -14.95
CA LEU A 83 4.18 -15.01 -13.49
C LEU A 83 2.93 -15.78 -13.05
N SER A 84 2.95 -16.36 -11.85
CA SER A 84 1.72 -16.91 -11.27
C SER A 84 0.73 -15.78 -10.99
N LEU A 85 -0.58 -16.08 -10.98
CA LEU A 85 -1.63 -15.08 -10.71
C LEU A 85 -1.37 -14.30 -9.41
N PHE A 86 -0.89 -14.99 -8.38
CA PHE A 86 -0.50 -14.36 -7.11
C PHE A 86 0.62 -13.33 -7.30
N TRP A 87 1.72 -13.68 -7.97
CA TRP A 87 2.84 -12.77 -8.17
C TRP A 87 2.53 -11.66 -9.16
N SER A 88 1.70 -11.92 -10.18
CA SER A 88 1.14 -10.89 -11.06
C SER A 88 0.33 -9.86 -10.27
N ALA A 89 -0.51 -10.32 -9.34
CA ALA A 89 -1.29 -9.43 -8.48
C ALA A 89 -0.39 -8.62 -7.54
N VAL A 90 0.61 -9.25 -6.90
CA VAL A 90 1.60 -8.53 -6.09
C VAL A 90 2.31 -7.47 -6.93
N ALA A 91 2.78 -7.79 -8.14
CA ALA A 91 3.46 -6.84 -9.01
C ALA A 91 2.58 -5.64 -9.37
N ALA A 92 1.33 -5.86 -9.76
CA ALA A 92 0.37 -4.79 -10.05
C ALA A 92 0.15 -3.89 -8.83
N ILE A 93 -0.06 -4.49 -7.66
CA ILE A 93 -0.28 -3.77 -6.40
C ILE A 93 0.95 -2.95 -6.01
N VAL A 94 2.16 -3.52 -6.14
CA VAL A 94 3.43 -2.83 -5.86
C VAL A 94 3.61 -1.63 -6.77
N LEU A 95 3.36 -1.80 -8.08
CA LEU A 95 3.49 -0.72 -9.06
C LEU A 95 2.50 0.42 -8.79
N ALA A 96 1.23 0.11 -8.55
CA ALA A 96 0.20 1.11 -8.27
C ALA A 96 0.42 1.79 -6.91
N SER A 97 0.53 1.00 -5.84
CA SER A 97 0.67 1.52 -4.47
C SER A 97 2.01 2.22 -4.26
N GLY A 98 3.08 1.78 -4.95
CA GLY A 98 4.41 2.41 -4.90
C GLY A 98 4.38 3.87 -5.37
N ALA A 99 3.50 4.21 -6.31
CA ALA A 99 3.33 5.58 -6.76
C ALA A 99 2.70 6.48 -5.68
N PHE A 100 1.76 5.95 -4.90
CA PHE A 100 1.20 6.64 -3.74
C PHE A 100 2.22 6.77 -2.60
N VAL A 101 2.97 5.69 -2.30
CA VAL A 101 4.09 5.75 -1.34
C VAL A 101 5.10 6.82 -1.74
N CYS A 102 5.47 6.88 -3.03
CA CYS A 102 6.42 7.88 -3.54
C CYS A 102 5.96 9.30 -3.23
N GLU A 103 4.68 9.61 -3.45
CA GLU A 103 4.11 10.92 -3.12
C GLU A 103 4.08 11.19 -1.63
N THR A 104 3.73 10.19 -0.82
CA THR A 104 3.74 10.30 0.64
C THR A 104 5.14 10.60 1.17
N VAL A 105 6.15 9.85 0.73
CA VAL A 105 7.54 10.04 1.15
C VAL A 105 8.07 11.40 0.67
N ARG A 106 7.79 11.77 -0.58
CA ARG A 106 8.20 13.08 -1.09
C ARG A 106 7.55 14.23 -0.33
N SER A 107 6.25 14.12 -0.06
CA SER A 107 5.49 15.16 0.64
C SER A 107 5.92 15.28 2.10
N GLY A 108 6.20 14.18 2.79
CA GLY A 108 6.68 14.21 4.17
C GLY A 108 8.09 14.81 4.30
N ILE A 109 8.99 14.56 3.34
CA ILE A 109 10.31 15.22 3.31
C ILE A 109 10.13 16.73 3.10
N ASN A 110 9.26 17.13 2.17
CA ASN A 110 9.00 18.53 1.88
C ASN A 110 8.18 19.26 2.95
N ALA A 111 7.55 18.55 3.88
CA ALA A 111 6.79 19.13 4.98
C ALA A 111 7.69 19.73 6.07
N VAL A 112 8.98 19.39 6.10
CA VAL A 112 9.92 19.95 7.07
C VAL A 112 10.23 21.40 6.72
N GLY A 113 9.89 22.32 7.63
CA GLY A 113 10.02 23.76 7.41
C GLY A 113 11.45 24.21 7.12
N PHE A 114 11.61 25.04 6.09
CA PHE A 114 12.93 25.55 5.69
C PHE A 114 13.66 26.28 6.83
N GLY A 115 12.94 27.03 7.67
CA GLY A 115 13.53 27.71 8.83
C GLY A 115 14.18 26.75 9.84
N GLN A 116 13.68 25.51 10.00
CA GLN A 116 14.35 24.53 10.86
C GLN A 116 15.66 24.03 10.24
N ILE A 117 15.69 23.87 8.92
CA ILE A 117 16.90 23.50 8.18
C ILE A 117 17.94 24.63 8.27
N GLU A 118 17.52 25.88 8.12
CA GLU A 118 18.39 27.07 8.26
C GLU A 118 18.91 27.24 9.69
N ALA A 119 18.05 27.14 10.70
CA ALA A 119 18.45 27.23 12.11
C ALA A 119 19.49 26.16 12.48
N SER A 120 19.30 24.93 11.99
CA SER A 120 20.23 23.82 12.19
C SER A 120 21.60 24.09 11.56
N ARG A 121 21.62 24.69 10.35
CA ARG A 121 22.86 25.12 9.69
C ARG A 121 23.53 26.28 10.43
N ALA A 122 22.75 27.22 10.97
CA ALA A 122 23.27 28.38 11.71
C ALA A 122 24.00 27.99 13.00
N ILE A 123 23.59 26.88 13.64
CA ILE A 123 24.28 26.31 14.80
C ILE A 123 25.43 25.34 14.43
N GLY A 124 25.83 25.30 13.16
CA GLY A 124 27.01 24.56 12.68
C GLY A 124 26.78 23.08 12.37
N MET A 125 25.52 22.61 12.24
CA MET A 125 25.28 21.22 11.85
C MET A 125 25.69 20.96 10.40
N SER A 126 26.46 19.89 10.19
CA SER A 126 26.75 19.34 8.86
C SER A 126 25.48 18.82 8.18
N PHE A 127 25.51 18.67 6.86
CA PHE A 127 24.38 18.15 6.07
C PHE A 127 23.84 16.82 6.61
N GLY A 128 24.73 15.87 6.93
CA GLY A 128 24.33 14.57 7.49
C GLY A 128 23.68 14.69 8.86
N GLN A 129 24.13 15.62 9.70
CA GLN A 129 23.50 15.90 10.99
C GLN A 129 22.12 16.51 10.83
N VAL A 130 21.95 17.49 9.93
CA VAL A 130 20.64 18.10 9.62
C VAL A 130 19.67 17.04 9.11
N LEU A 131 20.12 16.20 8.18
CA LEU A 131 19.28 15.13 7.63
C LEU A 131 18.85 14.14 8.72
N ARG A 132 19.79 13.66 9.55
CA ARG A 132 19.53 12.62 10.56
C ARG A 132 18.73 13.12 11.76
N HIS A 133 18.99 14.32 12.25
CA HIS A 133 18.43 14.80 13.53
C HIS A 133 17.25 15.75 13.36
N VAL A 134 17.05 16.34 12.18
CA VAL A 134 16.02 17.37 11.97
C VAL A 134 15.03 16.87 10.93
N VAL A 135 15.50 16.61 9.71
CA VAL A 135 14.63 16.30 8.58
C VAL A 135 13.99 14.92 8.71
N LEU A 136 14.78 13.85 8.85
CA LEU A 136 14.24 12.48 8.84
C LEU A 136 13.24 12.21 9.98
N PRO A 137 13.48 12.59 11.25
CA PRO A 137 12.51 12.34 12.32
C PRO A 137 11.16 13.02 12.07
N GLN A 138 11.18 14.29 11.67
CA GLN A 138 9.96 15.07 11.39
C GLN A 138 9.24 14.56 10.15
N ALA A 139 9.99 14.27 9.08
CA ALA A 139 9.45 13.71 7.86
C ALA A 139 8.76 12.37 8.15
N LEU A 140 9.40 11.46 8.89
CA LEU A 140 8.81 10.17 9.25
C LEU A 140 7.53 10.34 10.08
N ALA A 141 7.53 11.22 11.09
CA ALA A 141 6.34 11.47 11.91
C ALA A 141 5.15 11.96 11.06
N THR A 142 5.38 12.78 10.04
CA THR A 142 4.30 13.26 9.15
C THR A 142 3.82 12.22 8.13
N MET A 143 4.61 11.18 7.85
CA MET A 143 4.27 10.15 6.86
C MET A 143 3.43 9.01 7.40
N VAL A 144 3.40 8.77 8.72
CA VAL A 144 2.81 7.56 9.31
C VAL A 144 1.34 7.40 8.93
N GLN A 145 0.53 8.45 9.13
CA GLN A 145 -0.89 8.37 8.84
C GLN A 145 -1.18 8.24 7.33
N PRO A 146 -0.54 9.02 6.43
CA PRO A 146 -0.67 8.79 5.00
C PRO A 146 -0.21 7.39 4.55
N LEU A 147 0.90 6.86 5.06
CA LEU A 147 1.36 5.50 4.73
C LEU A 147 0.40 4.43 5.23
N THR A 148 -0.21 4.63 6.40
CA THR A 148 -1.27 3.77 6.93
C THR A 148 -2.47 3.74 5.97
N ASN A 149 -2.87 4.91 5.44
CA ASN A 149 -3.94 4.99 4.46
C ASN A 149 -3.59 4.29 3.15
N VAL A 150 -2.33 4.41 2.69
CA VAL A 150 -1.87 3.65 1.52
C VAL A 150 -1.97 2.14 1.80
N PHE A 151 -1.55 1.67 2.98
CA PHE A 151 -1.65 0.24 3.32
C PHE A 151 -3.11 -0.26 3.35
N ILE A 152 -4.01 0.50 3.97
CA ILE A 152 -5.46 0.19 3.94
C ILE A 152 -5.96 0.12 2.49
N GLY A 153 -5.57 1.09 1.66
CA GLY A 153 -5.88 1.11 0.23
C GLY A 153 -5.33 -0.10 -0.53
N THR A 154 -4.12 -0.54 -0.22
CA THR A 154 -3.49 -1.75 -0.79
C THR A 154 -4.27 -3.01 -0.41
N VAL A 155 -4.68 -3.16 0.85
CA VAL A 155 -5.48 -4.31 1.30
C VAL A 155 -6.84 -4.33 0.62
N LEU A 156 -7.56 -3.20 0.59
CA LEU A 156 -8.85 -3.12 -0.11
C LEU A 156 -8.69 -3.35 -1.61
N GLY A 157 -7.65 -2.78 -2.23
CA GLY A 157 -7.33 -2.95 -3.64
C GLY A 157 -6.98 -4.38 -4.02
N SER A 158 -6.45 -5.19 -3.08
CA SER A 158 -6.16 -6.61 -3.33
C SER A 158 -7.40 -7.43 -3.68
N SER A 159 -8.60 -7.00 -3.27
CA SER A 159 -9.86 -7.64 -3.67
C SER A 159 -10.09 -7.64 -5.18
N LEU A 160 -9.50 -6.69 -5.92
CA LEU A 160 -9.57 -6.63 -7.39
C LEU A 160 -8.83 -7.80 -8.05
N ALA A 161 -7.93 -8.48 -7.34
CA ALA A 161 -7.28 -9.69 -7.82
C ALA A 161 -8.27 -10.85 -8.03
N ALA A 162 -9.46 -10.79 -7.41
CA ALA A 162 -10.54 -11.73 -7.67
C ALA A 162 -10.92 -11.81 -9.14
N ALA A 163 -10.90 -10.65 -9.83
CA ALA A 163 -11.30 -10.52 -11.23
C ALA A 163 -10.36 -11.23 -12.20
N VAL A 164 -9.12 -11.49 -11.78
CA VAL A 164 -8.12 -12.24 -12.55
C VAL A 164 -7.93 -13.67 -12.02
N GLY A 165 -8.83 -14.13 -11.14
CA GLY A 165 -8.86 -15.51 -10.65
C GLY A 165 -7.91 -15.83 -9.50
N VAL A 166 -7.35 -14.83 -8.81
CA VAL A 166 -6.61 -15.09 -7.57
C VAL A 166 -7.62 -15.53 -6.50
N ALA A 167 -7.37 -16.68 -5.87
CA ALA A 167 -8.22 -17.26 -4.83
C ALA A 167 -8.05 -16.56 -3.46
N GLU A 168 -8.19 -15.23 -3.45
CA GLU A 168 -8.27 -14.42 -2.25
C GLU A 168 -9.72 -14.36 -1.72
N LEU A 169 -9.95 -13.67 -0.60
CA LEU A 169 -11.24 -13.65 0.10
C LEU A 169 -12.43 -13.30 -0.81
N THR A 170 -12.34 -12.25 -1.63
CA THR A 170 -13.44 -11.83 -2.51
C THR A 170 -13.76 -12.89 -3.57
N ASN A 171 -12.74 -13.53 -4.14
CA ASN A 171 -12.90 -14.62 -5.08
C ASN A 171 -13.53 -15.85 -4.43
N VAL A 172 -13.05 -16.24 -3.24
CA VAL A 172 -13.59 -17.38 -2.49
C VAL A 172 -15.06 -17.15 -2.14
N THR A 173 -15.44 -15.95 -1.69
CA THR A 173 -16.83 -15.65 -1.35
C THR A 173 -17.73 -15.61 -2.57
N GLN A 174 -17.22 -15.15 -3.72
CA GLN A 174 -17.91 -15.24 -5.01
C GLN A 174 -18.13 -16.70 -5.43
N GLN A 175 -17.12 -17.57 -5.30
CA GLN A 175 -17.25 -19.00 -5.61
C GLN A 175 -18.29 -19.69 -4.73
N ILE A 176 -18.27 -19.44 -3.42
CA ILE A 176 -19.27 -20.00 -2.50
C ILE A 176 -20.68 -19.50 -2.87
N ASN A 177 -20.82 -18.21 -3.19
CA ASN A 177 -22.09 -17.66 -3.63
C ASN A 177 -22.62 -18.35 -4.90
N LEU A 178 -21.76 -18.65 -5.88
CA LEU A 178 -22.17 -19.36 -7.09
C LEU A 178 -22.68 -20.78 -6.80
N LEU A 179 -22.20 -21.42 -5.73
CA LEU A 179 -22.60 -22.76 -5.31
C LEU A 179 -23.86 -22.76 -4.43
N THR A 180 -24.00 -21.77 -3.54
CA THR A 180 -25.04 -21.78 -2.50
C THR A 180 -26.13 -20.74 -2.70
N ALA A 181 -25.98 -19.81 -3.65
CA ALA A 181 -26.85 -18.66 -3.88
C ALA A 181 -27.09 -17.76 -2.66
N GLU A 182 -26.14 -17.70 -1.71
CA GLU A 182 -26.24 -16.95 -0.45
C GLU A 182 -25.36 -15.68 -0.46
N ALA A 183 -25.51 -14.84 -1.49
CA ALA A 183 -24.68 -13.64 -1.73
C ALA A 183 -24.60 -12.70 -0.52
N VAL A 184 -25.75 -12.42 0.12
CA VAL A 184 -25.80 -11.48 1.25
C VAL A 184 -24.92 -11.98 2.40
N VAL A 185 -24.99 -13.26 2.73
CA VAL A 185 -24.23 -13.83 3.86
C VAL A 185 -22.73 -13.87 3.53
N THR A 186 -22.35 -14.33 2.34
CA THR A 186 -20.93 -14.49 1.98
C THR A 186 -20.22 -13.15 1.79
N PHE A 187 -20.84 -12.17 1.14
CA PHE A 187 -20.25 -10.84 0.98
C PHE A 187 -20.32 -9.99 2.24
N LEU A 188 -21.33 -10.17 3.11
CA LEU A 188 -21.33 -9.54 4.43
C LEU A 188 -20.15 -10.03 5.27
N LEU A 189 -19.89 -11.35 5.28
CA LEU A 189 -18.71 -11.91 5.95
C LEU A 189 -17.41 -11.33 5.38
N ALA A 190 -17.26 -11.31 4.05
CA ALA A 190 -16.09 -10.74 3.41
C ALA A 190 -15.88 -9.28 3.82
N GLY A 191 -16.95 -8.47 3.78
CA GLY A 191 -16.94 -7.08 4.18
C GLY A 191 -16.54 -6.88 5.65
N LEU A 192 -17.06 -7.71 6.57
CA LEU A 192 -16.68 -7.67 7.98
C LEU A 192 -15.21 -8.04 8.21
N VAL A 193 -14.68 -8.99 7.45
CA VAL A 193 -13.26 -9.36 7.55
C VAL A 193 -12.37 -8.24 7.01
N TYR A 194 -12.67 -7.67 5.83
CA TYR A 194 -11.94 -6.51 5.31
C TYR A 194 -12.00 -5.34 6.28
N LEU A 195 -13.18 -5.06 6.86
CA LEU A 195 -13.35 -4.03 7.88
C LEU A 195 -12.45 -4.29 9.09
N ALA A 196 -12.46 -5.51 9.64
CA ALA A 196 -11.64 -5.88 10.78
C ALA A 196 -10.14 -5.70 10.50
N VAL A 197 -9.67 -6.17 9.34
CA VAL A 197 -8.27 -6.01 8.93
C VAL A 197 -7.90 -4.53 8.80
N CYS A 198 -8.74 -3.73 8.14
CA CYS A 198 -8.51 -2.29 7.98
C CYS A 198 -8.51 -1.54 9.31
N LEU A 199 -9.40 -1.89 10.25
CA LEU A 199 -9.43 -1.31 11.60
C LEU A 199 -8.17 -1.67 12.40
N LEU A 200 -7.68 -2.91 12.29
CA LEU A 200 -6.42 -3.31 12.93
C LEU A 200 -5.23 -2.53 12.39
N ILE A 201 -5.15 -2.36 11.07
CA ILE A 201 -4.11 -1.54 10.42
C ILE A 201 -4.21 -0.08 10.88
N GLY A 202 -5.43 0.48 10.88
CA GLY A 202 -5.69 1.85 11.31
C GLY A 202 -5.33 2.09 12.78
N ALA A 203 -5.67 1.16 13.67
CA ALA A 203 -5.30 1.23 15.08
C ALA A 203 -3.77 1.16 15.28
N GLY A 204 -3.09 0.27 14.56
CA GLY A 204 -1.63 0.17 14.57
C GLY A 204 -0.94 1.44 14.07
N GLY A 205 -1.43 2.00 12.95
CA GLY A 205 -0.94 3.26 12.40
C GLY A 205 -1.15 4.45 13.33
N GLY A 206 -2.35 4.56 13.94
CA GLY A 206 -2.66 5.61 14.91
C GLY A 206 -1.83 5.52 16.20
N TRP A 207 -1.54 4.31 16.67
CA TRP A 207 -0.62 4.10 17.79
C TRP A 207 0.81 4.56 17.44
N LEU A 208 1.29 4.21 16.24
CA LEU A 208 2.62 4.58 15.78
C LEU A 208 2.76 6.11 15.57
N ASP A 209 1.73 6.76 15.02
CA ASP A 209 1.69 8.21 14.81
C ASP A 209 1.80 8.96 16.14
N ARG A 210 0.99 8.58 17.13
CA ARG A 210 1.05 9.16 18.49
C ARG A 210 2.44 8.99 19.10
N ARG A 211 3.03 7.81 18.97
CA ARG A 211 4.36 7.52 19.53
C ARG A 211 5.45 8.38 18.89
N LEU A 212 5.41 8.57 17.57
CA LEU A 212 6.42 9.35 16.85
C LEU A 212 6.29 10.85 17.09
N ARG A 213 5.05 11.38 17.15
CA ARG A 213 4.80 12.81 17.44
C ARG A 213 5.29 13.24 18.83
N LEU A 214 5.17 12.35 19.82
CA LEU A 214 5.69 12.60 21.17
C LEU A 214 7.22 12.73 21.16
N VAL A 215 7.91 11.96 20.33
CA VAL A 215 9.39 12.00 20.22
C VAL A 215 9.86 13.22 19.44
N THR A 216 9.11 13.67 18.43
CA THR A 216 9.50 14.81 17.59
C THR A 216 9.05 16.17 18.13
N GLY A 217 8.32 16.22 19.24
CA GLY A 217 7.81 17.48 19.82
C GLY A 217 6.78 18.19 18.93
N THR A 218 6.15 17.46 18.01
CA THR A 218 5.15 17.97 17.05
C THR A 218 3.71 17.65 17.48
N ALA A 219 3.51 17.33 18.76
CA ALA A 219 2.20 17.16 19.35
C ALA A 219 1.52 18.54 19.45
N SER A 220 0.63 18.83 18.49
CA SER A 220 -0.33 19.93 18.54
C SER A 220 -1.59 19.51 19.29
#